data_AF-A0A7V1ZDS3-F1
#
_entry.id   AF-A0A7V1ZDS3-F1
#
_cell.length_a   1.000
_cell.length_b   1.000
_cell.length_c   1.000
_cell.angle_alpha   90.00
_cell.angle_beta   90.00
_cell.angle_gamma   90.00
#
_symmetry.space_group_name_H-M   'P 1'
#
loop_
_entity.id
_entity.type
_entity.pdbx_description
1 polymer ?
#
loop_
_entity_poly.entity_id
_entity_poly.type
_entity_poly.pdbx_seq_one_letter_code
_entity_poly.pdbx_strand_id
1 'polypeptide(L)'
;MLRNFSARKISKMLKINRNTINKIRKEGFFKFDKLAYRIYLIKERNPHFTLKDIQKIYYEKFKKVISIETIRIKLGKYDIYKKVKDEKLEQFINYLIENNYHKEVKDILKFYKPRDISILMKIPFKYIPIYLRADLMDWQFKNYKFKNYEEFLNKVDKQMKICLRKNFVLSYYRFFALKISLLLYLNRQIDAYILYLNHINYILKLPKIIKINILRKFLFLVYANPKVTTQLANYLNKFKNDNDIKEALIKTYRNLG
;
A
#
# COMPACT_ATOMS: atom_id res chain seq x y z
N MET A 1 -7.66 -11.66 -22.14
CA MET A 1 -6.40 -11.58 -21.39
C MET A 1 -5.36 -12.61 -21.85
N LEU A 2 -5.64 -13.92 -21.88
CA LEU A 2 -4.72 -14.92 -22.49
C LEU A 2 -4.91 -15.18 -23.99
N ARG A 3 -5.84 -14.47 -24.65
CA ARG A 3 -6.20 -14.73 -26.06
C ARG A 3 -5.02 -14.49 -27.00
N ASN A 4 -4.12 -13.57 -26.66
CA ASN A 4 -2.97 -13.19 -27.48
C ASN A 4 -1.73 -14.10 -27.30
N PHE A 5 -1.75 -15.03 -26.35
CA PHE A 5 -0.60 -15.91 -26.04
C PHE A 5 -0.96 -17.37 -26.25
N SER A 6 -0.26 -18.09 -27.15
CA SER A 6 -0.55 -19.51 -27.39
C SER A 6 -0.38 -20.34 -26.10
N ALA A 7 -1.29 -21.29 -25.88
CA ALA A 7 -1.25 -22.18 -24.72
C ALA A 7 0.08 -22.97 -24.62
N ARG A 8 0.73 -23.22 -25.77
CA ARG A 8 2.06 -23.85 -25.85
C ARG A 8 3.13 -22.99 -25.20
N LYS A 9 3.13 -21.68 -25.47
CA LYS A 9 4.14 -20.74 -24.94
C LYS A 9 4.04 -20.63 -23.42
N ILE A 10 2.82 -20.53 -22.91
CA ILE A 10 2.54 -20.46 -21.47
C ILE A 10 2.90 -21.79 -20.77
N SER A 11 2.67 -22.93 -21.44
CA SER A 11 2.98 -24.28 -20.92
C SER A 11 4.45 -24.48 -20.68
N LYS A 12 5.26 -24.14 -21.69
CA LYS A 12 6.72 -24.22 -21.63
C LYS A 12 7.30 -23.30 -20.54
N MET A 13 6.70 -22.12 -20.39
CA MET A 13 7.16 -21.08 -19.48
C MET A 13 6.88 -21.38 -18.01
N LEU A 14 5.67 -21.86 -17.69
CA LEU A 14 5.25 -22.09 -16.30
C LEU A 14 5.40 -23.55 -15.87
N LYS A 15 5.90 -24.41 -16.75
CA LYS A 15 5.95 -25.88 -16.58
C LYS A 15 4.59 -26.46 -16.17
N ILE A 16 3.52 -25.94 -16.80
CA ILE A 16 2.13 -26.34 -16.54
C ILE A 16 1.61 -27.10 -17.77
N ASN A 17 0.86 -28.18 -17.55
CA ASN A 17 0.23 -28.94 -18.62
C ASN A 17 -0.64 -28.02 -19.53
N ARG A 18 -0.53 -28.21 -20.85
CA ARG A 18 -1.34 -27.55 -21.87
C ARG A 18 -2.85 -27.66 -21.62
N ASN A 19 -3.33 -28.82 -21.13
CA ASN A 19 -4.74 -29.02 -20.77
C ASN A 19 -5.13 -28.13 -19.59
N THR A 20 -4.26 -28.01 -18.59
CA THR A 20 -4.44 -27.06 -17.49
C THR A 20 -4.47 -25.63 -18.01
N ILE A 21 -3.69 -25.27 -19.04
CA ILE A 21 -3.70 -23.94 -19.67
C ILE A 21 -4.95 -23.69 -20.52
N ASN A 22 -5.45 -24.70 -21.23
CA ASN A 22 -6.71 -24.59 -21.96
C ASN A 22 -7.90 -24.46 -20.98
N LYS A 23 -7.86 -25.17 -19.85
CA LYS A 23 -8.82 -25.03 -18.75
C LYS A 23 -8.74 -23.62 -18.14
N ILE A 24 -7.53 -23.15 -17.84
CA ILE A 24 -7.19 -21.76 -17.49
C ILE A 24 -7.64 -20.73 -18.53
N ARG A 25 -7.68 -21.04 -19.83
CA ARG A 25 -8.18 -20.10 -20.85
C ARG A 25 -9.69 -20.02 -20.86
N LYS A 26 -10.38 -21.14 -20.59
CA LYS A 26 -11.84 -21.21 -20.41
C LYS A 26 -12.30 -20.60 -19.08
N GLU A 27 -11.57 -20.86 -17.99
CA GLU A 27 -11.94 -20.51 -16.61
C GLU A 27 -11.23 -19.25 -16.08
N GLY A 28 -10.10 -18.86 -16.70
CA GLY A 28 -9.17 -17.79 -16.28
C GLY A 28 -7.86 -18.34 -15.66
N PHE A 29 -6.67 -17.83 -16.07
CA PHE A 29 -5.34 -18.22 -15.51
C PHE A 29 -5.28 -18.08 -14.01
N PHE A 30 -5.84 -16.96 -13.59
CA PHE A 30 -6.10 -16.63 -12.21
C PHE A 30 -7.58 -16.30 -12.22
N LYS A 31 -8.39 -17.01 -11.44
CA LYS A 31 -9.75 -16.57 -11.16
C LYS A 31 -9.60 -15.25 -10.40
N PHE A 32 -9.55 -14.13 -11.14
CA PHE A 32 -9.36 -12.81 -10.55
C PHE A 32 -10.45 -12.63 -9.51
N ASP A 33 -10.01 -12.43 -8.26
CA ASP A 33 -10.91 -12.40 -7.12
C ASP A 33 -11.61 -11.04 -7.07
N LYS A 34 -12.59 -10.87 -7.98
CA LYS A 34 -13.39 -9.65 -8.10
C LYS A 34 -14.07 -9.31 -6.78
N LEU A 35 -14.44 -10.33 -6.00
CA LEU A 35 -14.94 -10.17 -4.63
C LEU A 35 -13.89 -9.49 -3.75
N ALA A 36 -12.64 -9.97 -3.75
CA ALA A 36 -11.57 -9.35 -2.97
C ALA A 36 -11.33 -7.89 -3.38
N TYR A 37 -11.31 -7.60 -4.68
CA TYR A 37 -11.13 -6.23 -5.17
C TYR A 37 -12.26 -5.29 -4.76
N ARG A 38 -13.52 -5.75 -4.82
CA ARG A 38 -14.67 -4.97 -4.36
C ARG A 38 -14.61 -4.67 -2.86
N ILE A 39 -14.29 -5.68 -2.05
CA ILE A 39 -14.10 -5.55 -0.60
C ILE A 39 -12.97 -4.56 -0.30
N TYR A 40 -11.85 -4.70 -1.01
CA TYR A 40 -10.71 -3.79 -0.91
C TYR A 40 -11.10 -2.35 -1.24
N LEU A 41 -11.84 -2.10 -2.33
CA LEU A 41 -12.28 -0.74 -2.68
C LEU A 41 -13.18 -0.09 -1.62
N ILE A 42 -14.01 -0.86 -0.92
CA ILE A 42 -14.81 -0.35 0.21
C ILE A 42 -13.87 0.15 1.32
N LYS A 43 -12.87 -0.65 1.68
CA LYS A 43 -11.87 -0.30 2.71
C LYS A 43 -10.94 0.83 2.30
N GLU A 44 -10.52 0.86 1.03
CA GLU A 44 -9.68 1.89 0.44
C GLU A 44 -10.32 3.27 0.50
N ARG A 45 -11.63 3.34 0.25
CA ARG A 45 -12.44 4.57 0.33
C ARG A 45 -12.80 4.96 1.75
N ASN A 46 -12.89 3.98 2.65
CA ASN A 46 -13.36 4.19 4.01
C ASN A 46 -12.43 3.50 5.02
N PRO A 47 -11.28 4.11 5.33
CA PRO A 47 -10.29 3.48 6.20
C PRO A 47 -10.83 3.14 7.58
N HIS A 48 -11.78 3.93 8.10
CA HIS A 48 -12.39 3.76 9.43
C HIS A 48 -13.31 2.54 9.56
N PHE A 49 -13.80 1.99 8.45
CA PHE A 49 -14.77 0.90 8.50
C PHE A 49 -14.18 -0.36 9.11
N THR A 50 -14.92 -0.90 10.07
CA THR A 50 -14.70 -2.23 10.63
C THR A 50 -15.09 -3.31 9.63
N LEU A 51 -14.76 -4.57 9.92
CA LEU A 51 -15.19 -5.69 9.07
C LEU A 51 -16.72 -5.80 9.00
N LYS A 52 -17.45 -5.44 10.07
CA LYS A 52 -18.92 -5.40 10.12
C LYS A 52 -19.48 -4.32 9.19
N ASP A 53 -18.88 -3.14 9.18
CA ASP A 53 -19.30 -2.05 8.28
C ASP A 53 -19.10 -2.44 6.80
N ILE A 54 -17.96 -3.06 6.49
CA ILE A 54 -17.69 -3.58 5.15
C ILE A 54 -18.71 -4.64 4.75
N GLN A 55 -19.06 -5.55 5.67
CA GLN A 55 -20.08 -6.58 5.44
C GLN A 55 -21.44 -5.95 5.11
N LYS A 56 -21.88 -4.98 5.92
CA LYS A 56 -23.14 -4.25 5.72
C LYS A 56 -23.20 -3.58 4.35
N ILE A 57 -22.18 -2.80 4.01
CA ILE A 57 -22.12 -2.08 2.71
C ILE A 57 -22.04 -3.04 1.54
N TYR A 58 -21.33 -4.15 1.70
CA TYR A 58 -21.25 -5.16 0.66
C TYR A 58 -22.62 -5.80 0.42
N TYR A 59 -23.36 -6.12 1.49
CA TYR A 59 -24.72 -6.63 1.42
C TYR A 59 -25.66 -5.62 0.77
N GLU A 60 -25.63 -4.35 1.19
CA GLU A 60 -26.47 -3.29 0.62
C GLU A 60 -26.29 -3.14 -0.89
N LYS A 61 -25.03 -3.17 -1.37
CA LYS A 61 -24.68 -2.97 -2.79
C LYS A 61 -24.88 -4.20 -3.67
N PHE A 62 -24.62 -5.39 -3.15
CA PHE A 62 -24.55 -6.61 -3.96
C PHE A 62 -25.59 -7.67 -3.59
N LYS A 63 -26.40 -7.43 -2.55
CA LYS A 63 -27.42 -8.35 -2.01
C LYS A 63 -26.85 -9.75 -1.73
N LYS A 64 -25.61 -9.81 -1.24
CA LYS A 64 -24.88 -11.05 -0.95
C LYS A 64 -24.32 -11.01 0.46
N VAL A 65 -24.62 -12.06 1.23
CA VAL A 65 -24.05 -12.27 2.56
C VAL A 65 -22.65 -12.84 2.41
N ILE A 66 -21.69 -12.23 3.10
CA ILE A 66 -20.30 -12.69 3.17
C ILE A 66 -19.88 -12.73 4.64
N SER A 67 -19.15 -13.76 5.07
CA SER A 67 -18.70 -13.84 6.46
C SER A 67 -17.58 -12.84 6.75
N ILE A 68 -17.45 -12.44 8.02
CA ILE A 68 -16.37 -11.57 8.51
C ILE A 68 -14.99 -12.19 8.19
N GLU A 69 -14.85 -13.50 8.35
CA GLU A 69 -13.59 -14.20 8.04
C GLU A 69 -13.29 -14.16 6.55
N THR A 70 -14.30 -14.32 5.69
CA THR A 70 -14.12 -14.13 4.24
C THR A 70 -13.60 -12.73 3.94
N ILE A 71 -14.19 -11.69 4.53
CA ILE A 71 -13.72 -10.31 4.33
C ILE A 71 -12.26 -10.16 4.76
N ARG A 72 -11.90 -10.69 5.94
CA ARG A 72 -10.53 -10.65 6.47
C ARG A 72 -9.53 -11.31 5.51
N ILE A 73 -9.81 -12.52 5.05
CA ILE A 73 -8.96 -13.26 4.09
C ILE A 73 -8.80 -12.47 2.78
N LYS A 74 -9.90 -11.91 2.27
CA LYS A 74 -9.92 -11.15 1.02
C LYS A 74 -9.10 -9.86 1.11
N LEU A 75 -9.19 -9.14 2.24
CA LEU A 75 -8.36 -7.97 2.52
C LEU A 75 -6.88 -8.34 2.74
N GLY A 76 -6.60 -9.57 3.18
CA GLY A 76 -5.25 -10.12 3.25
C GLY A 76 -4.48 -10.10 1.92
N LYS A 77 -5.18 -10.27 0.79
CA LYS A 77 -4.58 -10.15 -0.56
C LYS A 77 -4.03 -8.77 -0.90
N TYR A 78 -4.45 -7.74 -0.16
CA TYR A 78 -4.01 -6.36 -0.29
C TYR A 78 -3.13 -5.92 0.89
N ASP A 79 -2.64 -6.89 1.68
CA ASP A 79 -1.70 -6.67 2.77
C ASP A 79 -2.27 -5.79 3.89
N ILE A 80 -3.58 -5.96 4.17
CA ILE A 80 -4.28 -5.25 5.25
C ILE A 80 -4.30 -6.07 6.55
N TYR A 81 -4.35 -7.41 6.46
CA TYR A 81 -4.42 -8.31 7.64
C TYR A 81 -3.40 -9.45 7.63
N LYS A 82 -3.33 -10.24 6.54
CA LYS A 82 -2.34 -11.30 6.39
C LYS A 82 -2.07 -11.58 4.92
N LYS A 83 -0.80 -11.53 4.52
CA LYS A 83 -0.37 -11.71 3.13
C LYS A 83 -0.56 -13.17 2.70
N VAL A 84 -1.11 -13.37 1.50
CA VAL A 84 -1.22 -14.70 0.87
C VAL A 84 -0.15 -14.80 -0.22
N LYS A 85 0.61 -15.90 -0.23
CA LYS A 85 1.72 -16.15 -1.15
C LYS A 85 1.21 -16.86 -2.41
N ASP A 86 1.63 -16.40 -3.58
CA ASP A 86 1.38 -17.05 -4.87
C ASP A 86 2.61 -16.93 -5.78
N GLU A 87 3.58 -17.84 -5.61
CA GLU A 87 4.85 -17.82 -6.34
C GLU A 87 4.67 -17.97 -7.85
N LYS A 88 3.66 -18.75 -8.27
CA LYS A 88 3.38 -18.98 -9.69
C LYS A 88 2.89 -17.69 -10.36
N LEU A 89 2.08 -16.90 -9.65
CA LEU A 89 1.64 -15.60 -10.12
C LEU A 89 2.80 -14.60 -10.20
N GLU A 90 3.72 -14.58 -9.24
CA GLU A 90 4.89 -13.71 -9.30
C GLU A 90 5.80 -14.04 -10.50
N GLN A 91 6.07 -15.33 -10.73
CA GLN A 91 6.82 -15.77 -11.92
C GLN A 91 6.13 -15.34 -13.22
N PHE A 92 4.81 -15.45 -13.29
CA PHE A 92 4.05 -15.00 -14.45
C PHE A 92 4.12 -13.48 -14.66
N ILE A 93 4.00 -12.70 -13.58
CA ILE A 93 4.13 -11.23 -13.64
C ILE A 93 5.53 -10.85 -14.15
N ASN A 94 6.59 -11.46 -13.62
CA ASN A 94 7.97 -11.20 -14.06
C ASN A 94 8.16 -11.45 -15.54
N TYR A 95 7.66 -12.59 -16.05
CA TYR A 95 7.69 -12.87 -17.48
C TYR A 95 6.99 -11.78 -18.31
N LEU A 96 5.79 -11.36 -17.90
CA LEU A 96 5.05 -10.33 -18.61
C LEU A 96 5.79 -8.99 -18.62
N ILE A 97 6.47 -8.66 -17.53
CA ILE A 97 7.34 -7.48 -17.43
C ILE A 97 8.51 -7.58 -18.39
N GLU A 98 9.25 -8.70 -18.38
CA GLU A 98 10.42 -8.94 -19.24
C GLU A 98 10.08 -8.90 -20.74
N ASN A 99 8.85 -9.22 -21.10
CA ASN A 99 8.37 -9.18 -22.48
C ASN A 99 7.52 -7.92 -22.79
N ASN A 100 7.61 -6.88 -21.96
CA ASN A 100 6.96 -5.56 -22.17
C ASN A 100 5.41 -5.56 -22.23
N TYR A 101 4.75 -6.58 -21.68
CA TYR A 101 3.28 -6.67 -21.61
C TYR A 101 2.68 -5.86 -20.44
N HIS A 102 3.01 -4.57 -20.38
CA HIS A 102 2.70 -3.73 -19.21
C HIS A 102 1.19 -3.48 -19.01
N LYS A 103 0.38 -3.54 -20.08
CA LYS A 103 -1.08 -3.39 -19.97
C LYS A 103 -1.70 -4.58 -19.23
N GLU A 104 -1.23 -5.79 -19.55
CA GLU A 104 -1.63 -7.03 -18.91
C GLU A 104 -1.17 -7.06 -17.44
N VAL A 105 0.08 -6.64 -17.19
CA VAL A 105 0.60 -6.52 -15.82
C VAL A 105 -0.25 -5.55 -14.99
N LYS A 106 -0.61 -4.38 -15.54
CA LYS A 106 -1.51 -3.43 -14.86
C LYS A 106 -2.82 -4.07 -14.43
N ASP A 107 -3.41 -4.88 -15.29
CA ASP A 107 -4.70 -5.51 -14.99
C ASP A 107 -4.59 -6.59 -13.92
N ILE A 108 -3.50 -7.35 -13.92
CA ILE A 108 -3.21 -8.34 -12.86
C ILE A 108 -2.97 -7.63 -11.53
N LEU A 109 -2.16 -6.57 -11.53
CA LEU A 109 -1.83 -5.77 -10.35
C LEU A 109 -3.05 -5.07 -9.73
N LYS A 110 -4.22 -5.00 -10.39
CA LYS A 110 -5.45 -4.54 -9.73
C LYS A 110 -5.94 -5.51 -8.66
N PHE A 111 -5.66 -6.81 -8.83
CA PHE A 111 -6.18 -7.89 -8.00
C PHE A 111 -5.11 -8.52 -7.12
N TYR A 112 -3.87 -8.07 -7.25
CA TYR A 112 -2.71 -8.68 -6.65
C TYR A 112 -1.68 -7.64 -6.24
N LYS A 113 -1.20 -7.73 -4.99
CA LYS A 113 -0.07 -6.95 -4.50
C LYS A 113 1.18 -7.85 -4.48
N PRO A 114 2.23 -7.54 -5.26
CA PRO A 114 3.49 -8.28 -5.24
C PRO A 114 4.12 -8.34 -3.85
N ARG A 115 4.84 -9.43 -3.57
CA ARG A 115 5.63 -9.49 -2.34
C ARG A 115 6.80 -8.55 -2.41
N ASP A 116 7.59 -8.71 -3.46
CA ASP A 116 8.70 -7.84 -3.77
C ASP A 116 8.18 -6.61 -4.51
N ILE A 117 8.21 -5.47 -3.83
CA ILE A 117 7.79 -4.20 -4.39
C ILE A 117 8.79 -3.71 -5.46
N SER A 118 10.04 -4.18 -5.44
CA SER A 118 11.07 -3.78 -6.40
C SER A 118 10.69 -4.14 -7.84
N ILE A 119 9.89 -5.18 -8.06
CA ILE A 119 9.44 -5.58 -9.41
C ILE A 119 8.64 -4.45 -10.09
N LEU A 120 7.99 -3.59 -9.31
CA LEU A 120 7.23 -2.46 -9.83
C LEU A 120 8.12 -1.41 -10.50
N MET A 121 9.43 -1.36 -10.17
CA MET A 121 10.41 -0.48 -10.84
C MET A 121 10.58 -0.80 -12.32
N LYS A 122 10.37 -2.06 -12.70
CA LYS A 122 10.51 -2.53 -14.08
C LYS A 122 9.28 -2.19 -14.95
N ILE A 123 8.28 -1.50 -14.38
CA ILE A 123 7.02 -1.18 -15.04
C ILE A 123 6.92 0.35 -15.17
N PRO A 124 6.57 0.89 -16.36
CA PRO A 124 6.31 2.31 -16.49
C PRO A 124 5.22 2.77 -15.52
N PHE A 125 5.47 3.85 -14.77
CA PHE A 125 4.64 4.30 -13.64
C PHE A 125 3.15 4.46 -13.97
N LYS A 126 2.81 4.83 -15.21
CA LYS A 126 1.41 4.94 -15.70
C LYS A 126 0.61 3.64 -15.62
N TYR A 127 1.30 2.49 -15.64
CA TYR A 127 0.70 1.16 -15.55
C TYR A 127 0.54 0.65 -14.11
N ILE A 128 1.12 1.33 -13.13
CA ILE A 128 1.04 0.92 -11.72
C ILE A 128 -0.27 1.42 -11.11
N PRO A 129 -1.10 0.53 -10.53
CA PRO A 129 -2.30 0.91 -9.78
C PRO A 129 -2.00 1.88 -8.64
N ILE A 130 -2.89 2.85 -8.39
CA ILE A 130 -2.67 3.94 -7.43
C ILE A 130 -2.26 3.42 -6.05
N TYR A 131 -2.91 2.36 -5.58
CA TYR A 131 -2.64 1.81 -4.25
C TYR A 131 -1.26 1.16 -4.10
N LEU A 132 -0.64 0.76 -5.20
CA LEU A 132 0.73 0.23 -5.22
C LEU A 132 1.77 1.33 -5.43
N ARG A 133 1.38 2.51 -5.91
CA ARG A 133 2.31 3.63 -6.13
C ARG A 133 2.90 4.14 -4.81
N ALA A 134 2.11 4.18 -3.75
CA ALA A 134 2.59 4.59 -2.44
C ALA A 134 3.67 3.62 -1.93
N ASP A 135 3.42 2.32 -2.05
CA ASP A 135 4.37 1.29 -1.64
C ASP A 135 5.65 1.34 -2.49
N LEU A 136 5.53 1.54 -3.80
CA LEU A 136 6.68 1.73 -4.69
C LEU A 136 7.49 2.97 -4.30
N MET A 137 6.85 4.11 -4.12
CA MET A 137 7.57 5.35 -3.82
C MET A 137 8.20 5.33 -2.42
N ASP A 138 7.56 4.71 -1.44
CA ASP A 138 8.17 4.48 -0.12
C ASP A 138 9.39 3.54 -0.22
N TRP A 139 9.30 2.49 -1.04
CA TRP A 139 10.44 1.62 -1.31
C TRP A 139 11.58 2.36 -2.03
N GLN A 140 11.27 3.20 -3.02
CA GLN A 140 12.28 4.02 -3.70
C GLN A 140 12.98 4.98 -2.72
N PHE A 141 12.21 5.64 -1.84
CA PHE A 141 12.75 6.52 -0.81
C PHE A 141 13.73 5.82 0.13
N LYS A 142 13.43 4.57 0.52
CA LYS A 142 14.27 3.80 1.45
C LYS A 142 15.54 3.24 0.81
N ASN A 143 15.52 2.98 -0.50
CA ASN A 143 16.59 2.21 -1.16
C ASN A 143 17.43 3.00 -2.16
N TYR A 144 17.02 4.23 -2.54
CA TYR A 144 17.75 5.04 -3.51
C TYR A 144 18.15 6.39 -2.94
N LYS A 145 19.36 6.83 -3.32
CA LYS A 145 19.79 8.22 -3.17
C LYS A 145 19.33 9.00 -4.39
N PHE A 146 18.34 9.86 -4.22
CA PHE A 146 17.86 10.72 -5.31
C PHE A 146 18.83 11.88 -5.53
N LYS A 147 19.05 12.23 -6.81
CA LYS A 147 19.77 13.47 -7.17
C LYS A 147 19.02 14.72 -6.70
N ASN A 148 17.68 14.68 -6.75
CA ASN A 148 16.82 15.78 -6.36
C ASN A 148 15.61 15.26 -5.55
N TYR A 149 15.69 15.40 -4.23
CA TYR A 149 14.61 15.00 -3.32
C TYR A 149 13.41 15.95 -3.38
N GLU A 150 13.59 17.21 -3.77
CA GLU A 150 12.49 18.17 -3.96
C GLU A 150 11.60 17.78 -5.15
N GLU A 151 12.20 17.31 -6.25
CA GLU A 151 11.42 16.77 -7.38
C GLU A 151 10.62 15.52 -6.95
N PHE A 152 11.20 14.68 -6.11
CA PHE A 152 10.53 13.49 -5.59
C PHE A 152 9.38 13.85 -4.62
N LEU A 153 9.58 14.84 -3.74
CA LEU A 153 8.53 15.40 -2.89
C LEU A 153 7.37 15.97 -3.73
N ASN A 154 7.66 16.71 -4.79
CA ASN A 154 6.67 17.21 -5.73
C ASN A 154 5.88 16.07 -6.42
N LYS A 155 6.53 14.94 -6.73
CA LYS A 155 5.85 13.74 -7.25
C LYS A 155 4.91 13.14 -6.22
N VAL A 156 5.31 13.08 -4.95
CA VAL A 156 4.44 12.61 -3.84
C VAL A 156 3.20 13.49 -3.71
N ASP A 157 3.38 14.82 -3.73
CA ASP A 157 2.26 15.77 -3.66
C ASP A 157 1.28 15.63 -4.81
N LYS A 158 1.79 15.42 -6.04
CA LYS A 158 0.95 15.11 -7.21
C LYS A 158 0.16 13.82 -7.01
N GLN A 159 0.76 12.77 -6.43
CA GLN A 159 0.02 11.53 -6.15
C GLN A 159 -1.05 11.70 -5.06
N MET A 160 -0.77 12.48 -4.01
CA MET A 160 -1.77 12.80 -2.97
C MET A 160 -3.02 13.47 -3.57
N LYS A 161 -2.83 14.46 -4.46
CA LYS A 161 -3.94 15.10 -5.20
C LYS A 161 -4.72 14.10 -6.06
N ILE A 162 -4.03 13.16 -6.72
CA ILE A 162 -4.68 12.09 -7.50
C ILE A 162 -5.51 11.17 -6.59
N CYS A 163 -4.99 10.81 -5.41
CA CYS A 163 -5.70 9.97 -4.44
C CYS A 163 -7.00 10.63 -4.00
N LEU A 164 -6.98 11.91 -3.64
CA LEU A 164 -8.19 12.65 -3.26
C LEU A 164 -9.20 12.68 -4.41
N ARG A 165 -8.77 13.08 -5.62
CA ARG A 165 -9.66 13.15 -6.81
C ARG A 165 -10.31 11.80 -7.14
N LYS A 166 -9.61 10.69 -6.92
CA LYS A 166 -10.10 9.32 -7.22
C LYS A 166 -10.71 8.61 -6.01
N ASN A 167 -10.80 9.28 -4.87
CA ASN A 167 -11.29 8.72 -3.61
C ASN A 167 -10.50 7.47 -3.14
N PHE A 168 -9.17 7.50 -3.26
CA PHE A 168 -8.24 6.50 -2.72
C PHE A 168 -7.70 6.98 -1.37
N VAL A 169 -8.54 6.94 -0.34
CA VAL A 169 -8.29 7.58 0.95
C VAL A 169 -7.20 6.85 1.75
N LEU A 170 -7.21 5.52 1.75
CA LEU A 170 -6.15 4.74 2.42
C LEU A 170 -4.78 4.98 1.77
N SER A 171 -4.72 5.03 0.43
CA SER A 171 -3.50 5.35 -0.31
C SER A 171 -3.03 6.78 -0.06
N TYR A 172 -3.96 7.73 0.08
CA TYR A 172 -3.64 9.11 0.47
C TYR A 172 -2.87 9.13 1.79
N TYR A 173 -3.33 8.41 2.81
CA TYR A 173 -2.64 8.36 4.11
C TYR A 173 -1.26 7.69 4.03
N ARG A 174 -1.04 6.74 3.11
CA ARG A 174 0.29 6.18 2.85
C ARG A 174 1.23 7.24 2.26
N PHE A 175 0.77 8.00 1.26
CA PHE A 175 1.55 9.11 0.70
C PHE A 175 1.78 10.24 1.72
N PHE A 176 0.80 10.53 2.58
CA PHE A 176 0.95 11.51 3.65
C PHE A 176 2.08 11.13 4.62
N ALA A 177 2.15 9.86 5.04
CA ALA A 177 3.25 9.36 5.87
C ALA A 177 4.61 9.45 5.16
N LEU A 178 4.66 9.17 3.84
CA LEU A 178 5.86 9.34 3.03
C LEU A 178 6.28 10.81 2.93
N LYS A 179 5.33 11.73 2.71
CA LYS A 179 5.58 13.18 2.66
C LYS A 179 6.26 13.68 3.94
N ILE A 180 5.73 13.28 5.11
CA ILE A 180 6.35 13.66 6.40
C ILE A 180 7.79 13.16 6.46
N SER A 181 8.02 11.90 6.07
CA SER A 181 9.36 11.30 6.08
C SER A 181 10.34 12.05 5.16
N LEU A 182 9.89 12.49 3.99
CA LEU A 182 10.68 13.27 3.04
C LEU A 182 11.00 14.68 3.54
N LEU A 183 10.02 15.38 4.12
CA LEU A 183 10.24 16.71 4.69
C LEU A 183 11.30 16.66 5.80
N LEU A 184 11.21 15.67 6.69
CA LEU A 184 12.18 15.48 7.75
C LEU A 184 13.57 15.13 7.21
N TYR A 185 13.65 14.30 6.17
CA TYR A 185 14.91 13.98 5.49
C TYR A 185 15.56 15.20 4.84
N LEU A 186 14.76 16.13 4.32
CA LEU A 186 15.19 17.40 3.75
C LEU A 186 15.50 18.48 4.81
N ASN A 187 15.51 18.13 6.10
CA ASN A 187 15.61 19.07 7.23
C ASN A 187 14.51 20.15 7.27
N ARG A 188 13.38 19.92 6.59
CA ARG A 188 12.20 20.81 6.57
C ARG A 188 11.28 20.53 7.76
N GLN A 189 11.86 20.65 8.96
CA GLN A 189 11.23 20.34 10.23
C GLN A 189 10.00 21.22 10.51
N ILE A 190 10.08 22.52 10.17
CA ILE A 190 8.96 23.47 10.33
C ILE A 190 7.76 23.06 9.48
N ASP A 191 7.98 22.70 8.21
CA ASP A 191 6.90 22.25 7.32
C ASP A 191 6.23 20.98 7.82
N ALA A 192 7.02 20.03 8.32
CA ALA A 192 6.49 18.83 8.95
C ALA A 192 5.67 19.16 10.21
N TYR A 193 6.11 20.13 11.01
CA TYR A 193 5.36 20.59 12.19
C TYR A 193 4.04 21.28 11.82
N ILE A 194 4.01 22.09 10.76
CA ILE A 194 2.77 22.68 10.23
C ILE A 194 1.79 21.58 9.79
N LEU A 195 2.28 20.53 9.11
CA LEU A 195 1.43 19.38 8.78
C LEU A 195 0.86 18.69 10.01
N TYR A 196 1.65 18.55 11.08
CA TYR A 196 1.19 18.00 12.35
C TYR A 196 0.03 18.84 12.92
N LEU A 197 0.23 20.15 13.09
CA LEU A 197 -0.79 21.05 13.65
C LEU A 197 -2.10 20.97 12.86
N ASN A 198 -2.01 20.98 11.53
CA ASN A 198 -3.18 20.98 10.64
C ASN A 198 -3.93 19.64 10.62
N HIS A 199 -3.28 18.51 10.94
CA HIS A 199 -3.87 17.18 10.72
C HIS A 199 -4.02 16.32 11.97
N ILE A 200 -3.42 16.68 13.12
CA ILE A 200 -3.35 15.80 14.29
C ILE A 200 -4.74 15.35 14.78
N ASN A 201 -5.70 16.26 14.84
CA ASN A 201 -7.07 15.97 15.28
C ASN A 201 -7.77 14.92 14.40
N TYR A 202 -7.49 14.94 13.09
CA TYR A 202 -8.00 13.94 12.15
C TYR A 202 -7.24 12.62 12.29
N ILE A 203 -5.91 12.67 12.43
CA ILE A 203 -5.05 11.49 12.58
C ILE A 203 -5.43 10.67 13.81
N LEU A 204 -5.74 11.32 14.93
CA LEU A 204 -6.12 10.64 16.17
C LEU A 204 -7.40 9.80 16.03
N LYS A 205 -8.29 10.17 15.10
CA LYS A 205 -9.54 9.45 14.77
C LYS A 205 -9.34 8.29 13.80
N LEU A 206 -8.14 8.14 13.21
CA LEU A 206 -7.86 7.06 12.26
C LEU A 206 -7.79 5.68 12.94
N PRO A 207 -8.05 4.60 12.16
CA PRO A 207 -7.77 3.24 12.61
C PRO A 207 -6.35 3.11 13.16
N LYS A 208 -6.21 2.29 14.22
CA LYS A 208 -4.96 2.09 14.95
C LYS A 208 -3.73 1.96 14.04
N ILE A 209 -3.76 1.08 13.04
CA ILE A 209 -2.62 0.81 12.15
C ILE A 209 -2.20 2.06 11.37
N ILE A 210 -3.16 2.78 10.77
CA ILE A 210 -2.88 3.98 9.95
C ILE A 210 -2.41 5.11 10.85
N LYS A 211 -3.11 5.34 11.96
CA LYS A 211 -2.77 6.33 12.98
C LYS A 211 -1.34 6.16 13.46
N ILE A 212 -0.98 4.96 13.94
CA ILE A 212 0.36 4.66 14.45
C ILE A 212 1.42 4.88 13.36
N ASN A 213 1.15 4.45 12.13
CA ASN A 213 2.10 4.62 11.03
C ASN A 213 2.38 6.09 10.70
N ILE A 214 1.39 6.98 10.84
CA ILE A 214 1.58 8.42 10.64
C ILE A 214 2.25 9.05 11.86
N LEU A 215 1.74 8.79 13.07
CA LEU A 215 2.27 9.39 14.30
C LEU A 215 3.74 9.07 14.53
N ARG A 216 4.20 7.85 14.20
CA ARG A 216 5.62 7.49 14.30
C ARG A 216 6.53 8.35 13.42
N LYS A 217 6.02 8.91 12.32
CA LYS A 217 6.82 9.80 11.44
C LYS A 217 7.10 11.14 12.11
N PHE A 218 6.14 11.63 12.88
CA PHE A 218 6.28 12.88 13.63
C PHE A 218 7.17 12.78 14.87
N LEU A 219 7.58 11.58 15.30
CA LEU A 219 8.54 11.43 16.41
C LEU A 219 9.90 12.10 16.12
N PHE A 220 10.26 12.29 14.85
CA PHE A 220 11.51 12.92 14.47
C PHE A 220 11.42 14.45 14.37
N LEU A 221 10.35 15.06 14.89
CA LEU A 221 10.19 16.51 15.06
C LEU A 221 11.03 17.08 16.21
N VAL A 222 11.92 16.30 16.82
CA VAL A 222 12.74 16.66 17.99
C VAL A 222 13.32 18.08 17.85
N TYR A 223 13.89 18.40 16.69
CA TYR A 223 14.55 19.69 16.45
C TYR A 223 13.58 20.87 16.23
N ALA A 224 12.35 20.64 15.74
CA ALA A 224 11.35 21.70 15.62
C ALA A 224 10.56 21.91 16.91
N ASN A 225 10.20 20.81 17.60
CA ASN A 225 9.39 20.88 18.80
C ASN A 225 9.61 19.64 19.69
N PRO A 226 10.56 19.71 20.65
CA PRO A 226 10.81 18.63 21.60
C PRO A 226 9.57 18.27 22.44
N LYS A 227 8.75 19.26 22.84
CA LYS A 227 7.55 19.03 23.66
C LYS A 227 6.54 18.13 22.95
N VAL A 228 6.26 18.42 21.67
CA VAL A 228 5.36 17.60 20.84
C VAL A 228 5.94 16.20 20.65
N THR A 229 7.25 16.11 20.46
CA THR A 229 7.92 14.82 20.33
C THR A 229 7.76 13.96 21.59
N THR A 230 7.97 14.54 22.78
CA THR A 230 7.78 13.85 24.06
C THR A 230 6.33 13.39 24.25
N GLN A 231 5.35 14.22 23.91
CA GLN A 231 3.93 13.84 23.99
C GLN A 231 3.61 12.66 23.06
N LEU A 232 4.12 12.69 21.83
CA LEU A 232 3.96 11.59 20.87
C LEU A 232 4.65 10.32 21.33
N ALA A 233 5.86 10.42 21.88
CA ALA A 233 6.60 9.28 22.42
C ALA A 233 5.83 8.62 23.57
N ASN A 234 5.31 9.41 24.51
CA ASN A 234 4.50 8.93 25.62
C ASN A 234 3.21 8.25 25.14
N TYR A 235 2.55 8.81 24.11
CA TYR A 235 1.39 8.17 23.50
C TYR A 235 1.74 6.83 22.85
N LEU A 236 2.83 6.78 22.07
CA LEU A 236 3.25 5.60 21.32
C LEU A 236 3.86 4.51 22.21
N ASN A 237 4.37 4.85 23.41
CA ASN A 237 4.89 3.89 24.37
C ASN A 237 3.84 2.84 24.80
N LYS A 238 2.55 3.18 24.73
CA LYS A 238 1.42 2.25 24.92
C LYS A 238 1.40 1.08 23.92
N PHE A 239 2.15 1.20 22.82
CA PHE A 239 2.24 0.23 21.74
C PHE A 239 3.64 -0.35 21.56
N LYS A 240 4.54 -0.22 22.56
CA LYS A 240 5.96 -0.67 22.50
C LYS A 240 6.18 -2.16 22.20
N ASN A 241 5.12 -2.97 22.25
CA ASN A 241 5.18 -4.39 21.88
C ASN A 241 5.30 -4.59 20.35
N ASP A 242 5.02 -3.55 19.56
CA ASP A 242 5.31 -3.50 18.13
C ASP A 242 6.79 -3.12 17.92
N ASN A 243 7.56 -4.00 17.28
CA ASN A 243 9.00 -3.84 17.10
C ASN A 243 9.38 -2.54 16.38
N ASP A 244 8.61 -2.13 15.38
CA ASP A 244 8.90 -0.89 14.66
C ASP A 244 8.71 0.34 15.55
N ILE A 245 7.68 0.31 16.41
CA ILE A 245 7.41 1.40 17.35
C ILE A 245 8.50 1.44 18.40
N LYS A 246 8.91 0.27 18.93
CA LYS A 246 10.00 0.17 19.89
C LYS A 246 11.29 0.78 19.34
N GLU A 247 11.67 0.43 18.11
CA GLU A 247 12.87 0.96 17.48
C GLU A 247 12.78 2.48 17.26
N ALA A 248 11.63 2.97 16.78
CA ALA A 248 11.40 4.40 16.61
C ALA A 248 11.48 5.17 17.94
N LEU A 249 10.91 4.63 19.02
CA LEU A 249 10.97 5.22 20.36
C LEU A 249 12.41 5.28 20.88
N ILE A 250 13.19 4.21 20.73
CA ILE A 250 14.60 4.18 21.15
C ILE A 250 15.40 5.31 20.46
N LYS A 251 15.25 5.44 19.14
CA LYS A 251 15.91 6.52 18.38
C LYS A 251 15.45 7.90 18.84
N THR A 252 14.17 8.04 19.13
CA THR A 252 13.59 9.32 19.57
C THR A 252 14.13 9.73 20.94
N TYR A 253 14.14 8.82 21.92
CA TYR A 253 14.65 9.12 23.26
C TYR A 253 16.14 9.49 23.23
N ARG A 254 16.95 8.78 22.45
CA ARG A 254 18.38 9.16 22.25
C ARG A 254 18.56 10.57 21.70
N ASN A 255 17.66 11.02 20.82
CA ASN A 255 17.73 12.36 20.24
C ASN A 255 17.20 13.46 21.17
N LEU A 256 16.37 13.11 22.15
CA LEU A 256 15.82 14.05 23.13
C LEU A 256 16.81 14.38 24.27
N GLY A 257 17.82 13.53 24.50
CA GLY A 257 18.72 13.59 25.66
C GLY A 257 18.23 12.67 26.77
#